data_AF-A0A0M0HZ80-F1
#
_entry.id   AF-A0A0M0HZ80-F1
#
_cell.length_a   1.000
_cell.length_b   1.000
_cell.length_c   1.000
_cell.angle_alpha   90.00
_cell.angle_beta   90.00
_cell.angle_gamma   90.00
#
_symmetry.space_group_name_H-M   'P 1'
#
loop_
_entity.id
_entity.type
_entity.pdbx_description
1 polymer ?
#
loop_
_entity_poly.entity_id
_entity_poly.type
_entity_poly.pdbx_seq_one_letter_code
_entity_poly.pdbx_strand_id
1 'polypeptide(L)'
;MVLTEGEKLNALMLADLYEHLEVKGDIDPSFIKTAIYNNHCWSISFRYPSIFSKSRELPEKVNDVFEILEMWRFIEHHCSLLSEEDKTKLTRAIKPLRSNPKFEGFDGNNETEYMEITQCIVEELELFQEFKGRSFNSYAPSIDGYKRMLVVYEKIKQASMYGNQIGVEEIASVLHEMLYLNHIY
;
A
#
# COMPACT_ATOMS: atom_id res chain seq x y z
N MET A 1 10.54 -12.23 5.50
CA MET A 1 11.49 -13.35 5.52
C MET A 1 12.06 -13.54 4.14
N VAL A 2 13.27 -14.10 4.03
CA VAL A 2 13.93 -14.46 2.76
C VAL A 2 14.17 -15.97 2.81
N LEU A 3 13.69 -16.69 1.79
CA LEU A 3 13.88 -18.14 1.66
C LEU A 3 14.92 -18.42 0.57
N THR A 4 15.80 -19.39 0.83
CA THR A 4 16.70 -19.95 -0.18
C THR A 4 15.91 -20.76 -1.21
N GLU A 5 16.50 -20.98 -2.39
CA GLU A 5 15.85 -21.78 -3.45
C GLU A 5 15.51 -23.21 -3.00
N GLY A 6 16.36 -23.82 -2.16
CA GLY A 6 16.10 -25.13 -1.57
C GLY A 6 14.92 -25.11 -0.58
N GLU A 7 14.80 -24.06 0.23
CA GLU A 7 13.66 -23.89 1.15
C GLU A 7 12.36 -23.64 0.40
N LYS A 8 12.40 -22.86 -0.70
CA LYS A 8 11.24 -22.66 -1.58
C LYS A 8 10.79 -23.98 -2.19
N LEU A 9 11.71 -24.77 -2.75
CA LEU A 9 11.39 -26.09 -3.32
C LEU A 9 10.75 -27.01 -2.28
N ASN A 10 11.33 -27.09 -1.08
CA ASN A 10 10.78 -27.90 0.01
C ASN A 10 9.38 -27.44 0.43
N ALA A 11 9.16 -26.13 0.58
CA ALA A 11 7.87 -25.57 0.96
C ALA A 11 6.80 -25.84 -0.11
N LEU A 12 7.14 -25.73 -1.40
CA LEU A 12 6.23 -26.04 -2.50
C LEU A 12 5.86 -27.54 -2.54
N MET A 13 6.85 -28.43 -2.43
CA MET A 13 6.60 -29.88 -2.38
C MET A 13 5.73 -30.26 -1.17
N LEU A 14 5.97 -29.64 0.00
CA LEU A 14 5.15 -29.86 1.19
C LEU A 14 3.73 -29.31 1.02
N ALA A 15 3.57 -28.15 0.39
CA ALA A 15 2.26 -27.58 0.08
C ALA A 15 1.46 -28.47 -0.89
N ASP A 16 2.12 -29.04 -1.91
CA ASP A 16 1.52 -30.04 -2.81
C ASP A 16 1.05 -31.28 -2.05
N LEU A 17 1.87 -31.79 -1.12
CA LEU A 17 1.49 -32.92 -0.28
C LEU A 17 0.33 -32.57 0.68
N TYR A 18 0.34 -31.38 1.28
CA TYR A 18 -0.73 -30.89 2.16
C TYR A 18 -2.08 -30.88 1.45
N GLU A 19 -2.12 -30.36 0.22
CA GLU A 19 -3.32 -30.33 -0.60
C GLU A 19 -3.73 -31.75 -1.04
N HIS A 20 -2.79 -32.55 -1.53
CA HIS A 20 -3.08 -33.90 -2.03
C HIS A 20 -3.61 -34.84 -0.94
N LEU A 21 -3.11 -34.70 0.29
CA LEU A 21 -3.52 -35.51 1.45
C LEU A 21 -4.66 -34.87 2.25
N GLU A 22 -5.19 -33.72 1.80
CA GLU A 22 -6.27 -32.97 2.47
C GLU A 22 -5.97 -32.67 3.95
N VAL A 23 -4.71 -32.31 4.24
CA VAL A 23 -4.25 -32.05 5.61
C VAL A 23 -4.94 -30.81 6.17
N LYS A 24 -5.61 -30.98 7.33
CA LYS A 24 -6.21 -29.88 8.09
C LYS A 24 -5.19 -29.33 9.08
N GLY A 25 -4.34 -28.43 8.62
CA GLY A 25 -3.39 -27.70 9.46
C GLY A 25 -3.67 -26.20 9.50
N ASP A 26 -2.86 -25.46 10.27
CA ASP A 26 -2.97 -24.00 10.42
C ASP A 26 -2.37 -23.21 9.24
N ILE A 27 -1.58 -23.88 8.40
CA ILE A 27 -0.95 -23.29 7.21
C ILE A 27 -1.85 -23.51 6.00
N ASP A 28 -2.06 -22.45 5.24
CA ASP A 28 -2.78 -22.47 3.97
C ASP A 28 -1.78 -22.75 2.84
N PRO A 29 -1.78 -23.95 2.25
CA PRO A 29 -0.82 -24.32 1.22
C PRO A 29 -0.96 -23.48 -0.05
N SER A 30 -2.18 -23.03 -0.39
CA SER A 30 -2.44 -22.19 -1.56
C SER A 30 -1.75 -20.83 -1.39
N PHE A 31 -1.89 -20.22 -0.22
CA PHE A 31 -1.22 -18.96 0.09
C PHE A 31 0.31 -19.09 0.06
N ILE A 32 0.88 -20.18 0.60
CA ILE A 32 2.34 -20.40 0.55
C ILE A 32 2.83 -20.48 -0.90
N LYS A 33 2.13 -21.23 -1.76
CA LYS A 33 2.47 -21.34 -3.19
C LYS A 33 2.42 -19.96 -3.86
N THR A 34 1.33 -19.22 -3.70
CA THR A 34 1.16 -17.86 -4.26
C THR A 34 2.26 -16.91 -3.78
N ALA A 35 2.58 -16.92 -2.48
CA ALA A 35 3.64 -16.08 -1.93
C ALA A 35 5.03 -16.42 -2.49
N ILE A 36 5.32 -17.69 -2.78
CA ILE A 36 6.58 -18.11 -3.39
C ILE A 36 6.60 -17.75 -4.88
N TYR A 37 5.55 -18.05 -5.64
CA TYR A 37 5.47 -17.78 -7.08
C TYR A 37 5.57 -16.29 -7.41
N ASN A 38 4.98 -15.43 -6.58
CA ASN A 38 5.02 -13.98 -6.75
C ASN A 38 6.25 -13.33 -6.09
N ASN A 39 7.22 -14.12 -5.61
CA ASN A 39 8.39 -13.63 -4.87
C ASN A 39 8.03 -12.75 -3.64
N HIS A 40 6.87 -12.99 -3.05
CA HIS A 40 6.31 -12.27 -1.90
C HIS A 40 6.49 -13.03 -0.59
N CYS A 41 7.58 -13.79 -0.41
CA CYS A 41 7.81 -14.56 0.82
C CYS A 41 7.78 -13.70 2.11
N TRP A 42 7.98 -12.38 2.00
CA TRP A 42 7.78 -11.44 3.10
C TRP A 42 6.36 -11.50 3.69
N SER A 43 5.33 -11.76 2.88
CA SER A 43 3.91 -11.78 3.28
C SER A 43 3.58 -12.95 4.22
N ILE A 44 4.35 -14.04 4.16
CA ILE A 44 4.18 -15.22 5.03
C ILE A 44 4.27 -14.82 6.52
N SER A 45 5.20 -13.94 6.87
CA SER A 45 5.33 -13.44 8.24
C SER A 45 4.18 -12.52 8.67
N PHE A 46 3.46 -11.91 7.72
CA PHE A 46 2.25 -11.13 8.03
C PHE A 46 1.04 -12.03 8.21
N ARG A 47 0.91 -13.08 7.40
CA ARG A 47 -0.20 -14.03 7.46
C ARG A 47 -0.19 -14.87 8.73
N TYR A 48 1.00 -15.25 9.21
CA TYR A 48 1.17 -16.15 10.36
C TYR A 48 2.04 -15.52 11.48
N PRO A 49 1.57 -14.43 12.11
CA PRO A 49 2.34 -13.72 13.12
C PRO A 49 2.54 -14.50 14.43
N SER A 50 1.75 -15.55 14.66
CA SER A 50 1.91 -16.46 15.81
C SER A 50 3.07 -17.45 15.64
N ILE A 51 3.45 -17.74 14.39
CA ILE A 51 4.50 -18.71 14.05
C ILE A 51 5.80 -17.98 13.73
N PHE A 52 5.71 -16.91 12.95
CA PHE A 52 6.86 -16.13 12.51
C PHE A 52 6.83 -14.75 13.14
N SER A 53 7.97 -14.32 13.67
CA SER A 53 8.14 -12.91 13.99
C SER A 53 8.12 -12.10 12.70
N LYS A 54 7.51 -10.91 12.75
CA LYS A 54 7.64 -9.94 11.66
C LYS A 54 9.13 -9.68 11.44
N SER A 55 9.56 -9.81 10.19
CA SER A 55 10.93 -9.44 9.80
C SER A 55 11.19 -8.01 10.27
N ARG A 56 12.30 -7.77 10.98
CA ARG A 56 12.69 -6.40 11.37
C ARG A 56 12.98 -5.54 10.14
N GLU A 57 13.37 -6.17 9.05
CA GLU A 57 13.70 -5.52 7.78
C GLU A 57 12.73 -6.05 6.72
N LEU A 58 11.80 -5.20 6.29
CA LEU A 58 10.99 -5.43 5.11
C LEU A 58 11.79 -4.99 3.87
N PRO A 59 11.54 -5.60 2.69
CA PRO A 59 12.05 -5.03 1.45
C PRO A 59 11.61 -3.56 1.32
N GLU A 60 12.50 -2.69 0.81
CA GLU A 60 12.27 -1.24 0.70
C GLU A 60 10.93 -0.92 0.04
N LYS A 61 10.63 -1.54 -1.10
CA LYS A 61 9.37 -1.33 -1.84
C LYS A 61 8.13 -1.76 -1.07
N VAL A 62 8.25 -2.80 -0.23
CA VAL A 62 7.14 -3.24 0.62
C VAL A 62 6.85 -2.18 1.68
N ASN A 63 7.90 -1.61 2.28
CA ASN A 63 7.74 -0.50 3.22
C ASN A 63 7.16 0.74 2.55
N ASP A 64 7.67 1.12 1.37
CA ASP A 64 7.13 2.22 0.57
C ASP A 64 5.62 2.05 0.33
N VAL A 65 5.17 0.87 -0.11
CA VAL A 65 3.74 0.62 -0.35
C VAL A 65 2.93 0.74 0.93
N PHE A 66 3.38 0.17 2.06
CA PHE A 66 2.68 0.33 3.34
C PHE A 66 2.53 1.80 3.74
N GLU A 67 3.59 2.60 3.63
CA GLU A 67 3.54 4.04 3.94
C GLU A 67 2.59 4.79 3.00
N ILE A 68 2.60 4.48 1.71
CA ILE A 68 1.71 5.07 0.71
C ILE A 68 0.25 4.72 1.01
N LEU A 69 -0.05 3.46 1.34
CA LEU A 69 -1.41 3.04 1.68
C LEU A 69 -1.91 3.69 2.97
N GLU A 70 -1.06 3.83 4.01
CA GLU A 70 -1.42 4.56 5.24
C GLU A 70 -1.66 6.05 4.97
N MET A 71 -0.82 6.69 4.14
CA MET A 71 -1.02 8.08 3.74
C MET A 71 -2.36 8.25 3.00
N TRP A 72 -2.67 7.38 2.04
CA TRP A 72 -3.93 7.47 1.31
C TRP A 72 -5.14 7.15 2.17
N ARG A 73 -5.05 6.20 3.12
CA ARG A 73 -6.09 5.95 4.12
C ARG A 73 -6.36 7.23 4.89
N PHE A 74 -5.30 7.89 5.36
CA PHE A 74 -5.40 9.13 6.10
C PHE A 74 -6.07 10.23 5.28
N ILE A 75 -5.63 10.46 4.03
CA ILE A 75 -6.20 11.47 3.14
C ILE A 75 -7.69 11.19 2.88
N GLU A 76 -8.03 9.98 2.46
CA GLU A 76 -9.41 9.63 2.11
C GLU A 76 -10.34 9.68 3.31
N HIS A 77 -9.87 9.25 4.49
CA HIS A 77 -10.62 9.35 5.73
C HIS A 77 -10.93 10.81 6.08
N HIS A 78 -9.92 11.69 6.09
CA HIS A 78 -10.15 13.09 6.46
C HIS A 78 -10.96 13.85 5.41
N CYS A 79 -10.79 13.56 4.12
CA CYS A 79 -11.68 14.07 3.06
C CYS A 79 -13.15 13.68 3.28
N SER A 80 -13.41 12.49 3.83
CA SER A 80 -14.78 12.03 4.11
C SER A 80 -15.45 12.78 5.27
N LEU A 81 -14.65 13.37 6.18
CA LEU A 81 -15.13 14.14 7.33
C LEU A 81 -15.38 15.63 7.00
N LEU A 82 -14.92 16.12 5.85
CA LEU A 82 -15.09 17.51 5.45
C LEU A 82 -16.56 17.85 5.18
N SER A 83 -16.95 19.08 5.53
CA SER A 83 -18.22 19.66 5.13
C SER A 83 -18.28 19.86 3.59
N GLU A 84 -19.47 20.03 3.02
CA GLU A 84 -19.60 20.31 1.57
C GLU A 84 -18.92 21.63 1.17
N GLU A 85 -18.91 22.62 2.08
CA GLU A 85 -18.17 23.87 1.89
C GLU A 85 -16.66 23.61 1.79
N ASP A 86 -16.14 22.79 2.70
CA ASP A 86 -14.72 22.47 2.77
C ASP A 86 -14.26 21.54 1.64
N LYS A 87 -15.09 20.60 1.19
CA LYS A 87 -14.85 19.84 -0.05
C LYS A 87 -14.73 20.75 -1.26
N THR A 88 -15.56 21.80 -1.33
CA THR A 88 -15.48 22.81 -2.40
C THR A 88 -14.19 23.63 -2.31
N LYS A 89 -13.77 24.00 -1.11
CA LYS A 89 -12.47 24.68 -0.87
C LYS A 89 -11.31 23.77 -1.29
N LEU A 90 -11.31 22.51 -0.84
CA LEU A 90 -10.29 21.53 -1.18
C LEU A 90 -10.19 21.35 -2.69
N THR A 91 -11.32 21.12 -3.37
CA THR A 91 -11.38 20.98 -4.84
C THR A 91 -10.78 22.17 -5.56
N ARG A 92 -10.96 23.39 -5.03
CA ARG A 92 -10.36 24.60 -5.60
C ARG A 92 -8.86 24.67 -5.36
N ALA A 93 -8.42 24.32 -4.14
CA ALA A 93 -7.01 24.33 -3.76
C ALA A 93 -6.21 23.34 -4.61
N ILE A 94 -6.69 22.10 -4.75
CA ILE A 94 -5.90 21.03 -5.37
C ILE A 94 -5.91 21.00 -6.91
N LYS A 95 -6.48 22.01 -7.58
CA LYS A 95 -6.47 22.06 -9.05
C LYS A 95 -5.02 22.00 -9.58
N PRO A 96 -4.75 21.21 -10.63
CA PRO A 96 -5.71 20.55 -11.53
C PRO A 96 -6.18 19.14 -11.13
N LEU A 97 -5.95 18.67 -9.90
CA LEU A 97 -6.42 17.34 -9.45
C LEU A 97 -7.95 17.23 -9.47
N ARG A 98 -8.43 15.98 -9.51
CA ARG A 98 -9.85 15.64 -9.42
C ARG A 98 -10.43 16.10 -8.07
N SER A 99 -11.71 16.47 -8.06
CA SER A 99 -12.44 17.00 -6.89
C SER A 99 -12.60 16.02 -5.72
N ASN A 100 -12.32 14.73 -5.93
CA ASN A 100 -12.31 13.69 -4.91
C ASN A 100 -11.06 12.82 -5.15
N PRO A 101 -9.89 13.24 -4.67
CA PRO A 101 -8.64 12.51 -4.89
C PRO A 101 -8.71 11.17 -4.15
N LYS A 102 -8.28 10.13 -4.86
CA LYS A 102 -8.31 8.74 -4.40
C LYS A 102 -6.99 8.07 -4.73
N PHE A 103 -6.64 7.04 -3.97
CA PHE A 103 -5.56 6.15 -4.35
C PHE A 103 -5.93 5.40 -5.65
N GLU A 104 -5.20 5.70 -6.72
CA GLU A 104 -5.37 5.09 -8.05
C GLU A 104 -4.37 3.93 -8.28
N GLY A 105 -3.29 3.88 -7.51
CA GLY A 105 -2.27 2.84 -7.61
C GLY A 105 -0.99 3.29 -8.32
N PHE A 106 -0.39 2.38 -9.06
CA PHE A 106 0.93 2.52 -9.67
C PHE A 106 0.88 2.30 -11.18
N ASP A 107 1.88 2.76 -11.92
CA ASP A 107 1.97 2.50 -13.36
C ASP A 107 2.19 1.01 -13.60
N GLY A 108 1.16 0.33 -14.12
CA GLY A 108 1.23 -1.11 -14.38
C GLY A 108 2.35 -1.54 -15.34
N ASN A 109 2.95 -0.63 -16.11
CA ASN A 109 4.03 -0.95 -17.06
C ASN A 109 5.44 -0.74 -16.48
N ASN A 110 5.63 0.27 -15.63
CA ASN A 110 6.96 0.67 -15.13
C ASN A 110 7.11 0.50 -13.61
N GLU A 111 6.01 0.35 -12.89
CA GLU A 111 5.92 0.28 -11.43
C GLU A 111 5.18 -1.01 -11.00
N THR A 112 5.19 -2.04 -11.84
CA THR A 112 4.44 -3.31 -11.67
C THR A 112 4.68 -3.96 -10.32
N GLU A 113 5.92 -3.97 -9.82
CA GLU A 113 6.24 -4.56 -8.51
C GLU A 113 5.51 -3.86 -7.35
N TYR A 114 5.33 -2.53 -7.41
CA TYR A 114 4.55 -1.80 -6.40
C TYR A 114 3.06 -2.15 -6.47
N MET A 115 2.53 -2.34 -7.69
CA MET A 115 1.16 -2.80 -7.91
C MET A 115 0.94 -4.23 -7.39
N GLU A 116 1.87 -5.16 -7.65
CA GLU A 116 1.81 -6.54 -7.18
C GLU A 116 1.90 -6.63 -5.64
N ILE A 117 2.78 -5.85 -5.03
CA ILE A 117 2.87 -5.72 -3.56
C ILE A 117 1.54 -5.20 -3.01
N THR A 118 0.96 -4.16 -3.62
CA THR A 118 -0.34 -3.60 -3.21
C THR A 118 -1.45 -4.64 -3.26
N GLN A 119 -1.52 -5.41 -4.35
CA GLN A 119 -2.49 -6.48 -4.50
C GLN A 119 -2.29 -7.57 -3.43
N CYS A 120 -1.05 -7.93 -3.11
CA CYS A 120 -0.77 -8.89 -2.04
C CYS A 120 -1.22 -8.36 -0.66
N ILE A 121 -0.95 -7.08 -0.36
CA ILE A 121 -1.37 -6.47 0.91
C ILE A 121 -2.91 -6.43 1.03
N VAL A 122 -3.60 -6.04 -0.04
CA VAL A 122 -5.05 -5.83 0.01
C VAL A 122 -5.83 -7.13 -0.17
N GLU A 123 -5.51 -7.93 -1.17
CA GLU A 123 -6.32 -9.10 -1.53
C GLU A 123 -5.90 -10.36 -0.78
N GLU A 124 -4.59 -10.59 -0.59
CA GLU A 124 -4.08 -11.84 0.02
C GLU A 124 -3.92 -11.75 1.55
N LEU A 125 -3.45 -10.59 2.04
CA LEU A 125 -3.26 -10.35 3.48
C LEU A 125 -4.50 -9.73 4.14
N GLU A 126 -5.50 -9.34 3.34
CA GLU A 126 -6.74 -8.68 3.78
C GLU A 126 -6.50 -7.41 4.63
N LEU A 127 -5.40 -6.71 4.38
CA LEU A 127 -5.10 -5.41 4.99
C LEU A 127 -5.67 -4.29 4.11
N PHE A 128 -5.87 -3.09 4.65
CA PHE A 128 -6.36 -1.92 3.89
C PHE A 128 -7.60 -2.21 3.01
N GLN A 129 -8.58 -2.93 3.56
CA GLN A 129 -9.76 -3.40 2.83
C GLN A 129 -10.63 -2.27 2.23
N GLU A 130 -10.49 -1.04 2.71
CA GLU A 130 -11.07 0.16 2.10
C GLU A 130 -10.59 0.42 0.65
N PHE A 131 -9.52 -0.25 0.22
CA PHE A 131 -8.99 -0.21 -1.14
C PHE A 131 -9.33 -1.44 -1.98
N LYS A 132 -10.00 -2.44 -1.40
CA LYS A 132 -10.36 -3.69 -2.09
C LYS A 132 -11.17 -3.44 -3.36
N GLY A 133 -10.86 -4.21 -4.41
CA GLY A 133 -11.57 -4.14 -5.69
C GLY A 133 -11.21 -2.93 -6.57
N ARG A 134 -10.19 -2.14 -6.21
CA ARG A 134 -9.62 -1.11 -7.10
C ARG A 134 -8.67 -1.76 -8.12
N SER A 135 -8.38 -1.06 -9.22
CA SER A 135 -7.45 -1.57 -10.24
C SER A 135 -6.00 -1.62 -9.79
N PHE A 136 -5.62 -0.76 -8.83
CA PHE A 136 -4.22 -0.46 -8.45
C PHE A 136 -3.30 -0.04 -9.61
N ASN A 137 -3.89 0.26 -10.76
CA ASN A 137 -3.20 0.75 -11.94
C ASN A 137 -3.59 2.21 -12.18
N SER A 138 -2.64 3.11 -11.97
CA SER A 138 -2.81 4.56 -12.21
C SER A 138 -2.69 4.93 -13.70
N TYR A 139 -2.20 4.01 -14.55
CA TYR A 139 -1.90 4.25 -15.96
C TYR A 139 -0.88 5.39 -16.22
N ALA A 140 -0.17 5.83 -15.18
CA ALA A 140 0.85 6.88 -15.25
C ALA A 140 1.81 6.77 -14.06
N PRO A 141 3.10 7.15 -14.20
CA PRO A 141 4.07 7.08 -13.10
C PRO A 141 3.58 7.82 -11.86
N SER A 142 3.59 7.17 -10.70
CA SER A 142 3.04 7.72 -9.45
C SER A 142 4.03 7.73 -8.28
N ILE A 143 5.08 6.90 -8.29
CA ILE A 143 5.99 6.73 -7.15
C ILE A 143 6.64 8.05 -6.74
N ASP A 144 7.20 8.82 -7.68
CA ASP A 144 7.88 10.07 -7.36
C ASP A 144 6.93 11.09 -6.71
N GLY A 145 5.68 11.13 -7.18
CA GLY A 145 4.63 11.94 -6.58
C GLY A 145 4.33 11.50 -5.17
N TYR A 146 4.08 10.21 -4.96
CA TYR A 146 3.79 9.65 -3.64
C TYR A 146 4.95 9.85 -2.66
N LYS A 147 6.21 9.72 -3.09
CA LYS A 147 7.39 9.99 -2.26
C LYS A 147 7.45 11.43 -1.76
N ARG A 148 7.13 12.42 -2.61
CA ARG A 148 7.04 13.83 -2.18
C ARG A 148 5.88 14.05 -1.21
N MET A 149 4.72 13.45 -1.49
CA MET A 149 3.55 13.52 -0.60
C MET A 149 3.89 12.97 0.79
N LEU A 150 4.60 11.85 0.88
CA LEU A 150 5.00 11.23 2.15
C LEU A 150 5.80 12.17 3.05
N VAL A 151 6.69 12.99 2.47
CA VAL A 151 7.49 13.97 3.23
C VAL A 151 6.61 15.01 3.94
N VAL A 152 5.53 15.46 3.29
CA VAL A 152 4.60 16.44 3.87
C VAL A 152 3.61 15.74 4.81
N TYR A 153 3.12 14.56 4.43
CA TYR A 153 2.24 13.72 5.24
C TYR A 153 2.84 13.42 6.61
N GLU A 154 4.10 12.99 6.69
CA GLU A 154 4.72 12.63 7.97
C GLU A 154 4.80 13.83 8.93
N LYS A 155 5.05 15.05 8.42
CA LYS A 155 5.01 16.27 9.23
C LYS A 155 3.62 16.55 9.79
N ILE A 156 2.59 16.37 8.96
CA ILE A 156 1.19 16.60 9.34
C ILE A 156 0.71 15.55 10.34
N LYS A 157 1.02 14.28 10.08
CA LYS A 157 0.74 13.17 10.99
C LYS A 157 1.39 13.40 12.35
N GLN A 158 2.67 13.77 12.39
CA GLN A 158 3.35 14.12 13.63
C GLN A 158 2.67 15.29 14.35
N ALA A 159 2.32 16.37 13.64
CA ALA A 159 1.63 17.51 14.22
C ALA A 159 0.25 17.15 14.81
N SER A 160 -0.51 16.27 14.16
CA SER A 160 -1.81 15.80 14.67
C SER A 160 -1.70 15.03 15.99
N MET A 161 -0.60 14.33 16.22
CA MET A 161 -0.33 13.65 17.51
C MET A 161 -0.19 14.64 18.67
N TYR A 162 0.11 15.91 18.39
CA TYR A 162 0.18 17.01 19.36
C TYR A 162 -1.12 17.84 19.43
N GLY A 163 -2.21 17.38 18.81
CA GLY A 163 -3.53 17.99 18.89
C GLY A 163 -3.86 19.00 17.79
N ASN A 164 -3.00 19.14 16.77
CA ASN A 164 -3.34 19.95 15.60
C ASN A 164 -4.51 19.31 14.83
N GLN A 165 -5.46 20.14 14.41
CA GLN A 165 -6.58 19.68 13.58
C GLN A 165 -6.11 19.43 12.15
N ILE A 166 -6.69 18.42 11.51
CA ILE A 166 -6.47 18.11 10.10
C ILE A 166 -7.65 18.68 9.31
N GLY A 167 -7.41 19.77 8.58
CA GLY A 167 -8.39 20.45 7.77
C GLY A 167 -8.05 20.44 6.28
N VAL A 168 -8.72 21.33 5.55
CA VAL A 168 -8.55 21.48 4.10
C VAL A 168 -7.10 21.79 3.73
N GLU A 169 -6.44 22.68 4.49
CA GLU A 169 -5.10 23.17 4.16
C GLU A 169 -4.04 22.08 4.34
N GLU A 170 -4.12 21.28 5.41
CA GLU A 170 -3.22 20.16 5.63
C GLU A 170 -3.38 19.12 4.51
N ILE A 171 -4.62 18.74 4.20
CA ILE A 171 -4.90 17.76 3.13
C ILE A 171 -4.42 18.28 1.77
N ALA A 172 -4.74 19.55 1.45
CA ALA A 172 -4.33 20.18 0.20
C ALA A 172 -2.80 20.21 0.07
N SER A 173 -2.08 20.54 1.15
CA SER A 173 -0.61 20.61 1.14
C SER A 173 0.05 19.28 0.79
N VAL A 174 -0.50 18.15 1.27
CA VAL A 174 -0.03 16.81 0.86
C VAL A 174 -0.30 16.57 -0.62
N LEU A 175 -1.55 16.80 -1.06
CA LEU A 175 -1.97 16.52 -2.44
C LEU A 175 -1.24 17.38 -3.48
N HIS A 176 -0.84 18.60 -3.12
CA HIS A 176 -0.07 19.47 -4.00
C HIS A 176 1.27 18.87 -4.43
N GLU A 177 1.93 18.11 -3.56
CA GLU A 177 3.19 17.44 -3.89
C GLU A 177 3.05 16.42 -5.01
N MET A 178 1.84 15.86 -5.19
CA MET A 178 1.55 14.93 -6.28
C MET A 178 1.67 15.59 -7.67
N LEU A 179 1.40 16.90 -7.76
CA LEU A 179 1.36 17.65 -9.02
C LEU A 179 2.73 18.15 -9.50
N TYR A 180 3.75 18.13 -8.65
CA TYR A 180 5.05 18.74 -8.95
C TYR A 180 5.82 17.92 -10.00
N LEU A 181 5.50 18.11 -11.28
CA LEU A 181 6.30 17.66 -12.42
C LEU A 181 7.32 18.76 -12.78
N ASN A 182 8.60 18.47 -12.54
CA ASN A 182 9.79 19.00 -13.21
C ASN A 182 9.63 20.32 -14.00
N HIS A 183 9.88 21.45 -13.33
CA HIS A 183 10.57 22.56 -13.99
C HIS A 183 12.04 22.16 -14.24
N ILE A 184 12.25 21.25 -15.19
CA ILE A 184 13.53 21.04 -15.85
C ILE A 184 13.25 21.14 -17.34
N TYR A 185 13.21 22.37 -17.84
CA TYR A 185 13.54 22.75 -19.21
C TYR A 185 14.20 24.12 -19.17
#